data_AF-A0A968TMP7-F1
#
_entry.id   AF-A0A968TMP7-F1
#
_cell.length_a   1.000
_cell.length_b   1.000
_cell.length_c   1.000
_cell.angle_alpha   90.00
_cell.angle_beta   90.00
_cell.angle_gamma   90.00
#
_symmetry.space_group_name_H-M   'P 1'
#
loop_
_entity.id
_entity.type
_entity.pdbx_description
1 polymer ?
#
loop_
_entity_poly.entity_id
_entity_poly.type
_entity_poly.pdbx_seq_one_letter_code
_entity_poly.pdbx_strand_id
1 'polypeptide(L)'
;MPARDIYLNTVRSALQKDGWTITHDPFPLQIGKKRLSAGLGAERLISAEKETQRIVVEVKSFVGQSDVKDLEQALGQYVLYRQILNEMQSDRSLYRERHKTQRL
;
A
#
# COMPACT_ATOMS: atom_id res chain seq x y z
N MET A 1 -17.55 3.71 10.79
CA MET A 1 -16.18 3.26 10.50
C MET A 1 -15.55 4.26 9.52
N PRO A 2 -14.28 4.66 9.70
CA PRO A 2 -13.60 5.59 8.78
C PRO A 2 -13.59 5.08 7.34
N ALA A 3 -13.75 5.96 6.34
CA ALA A 3 -13.77 5.58 4.92
C ALA A 3 -12.53 4.80 4.47
N ARG A 4 -11.36 5.06 5.10
CA ARG A 4 -10.11 4.33 4.85
C ARG A 4 -10.18 2.86 5.21
N ASP A 5 -10.90 2.51 6.28
CA ASP A 5 -11.00 1.12 6.74
C ASP A 5 -11.86 0.27 5.79
N ILE A 6 -12.78 0.89 5.04
CA ILE A 6 -13.61 0.21 4.05
C ILE A 6 -12.74 -0.30 2.89
N TYR A 7 -11.93 0.56 2.28
CA TYR A 7 -11.09 0.17 1.15
C TYR A 7 -10.02 -0.85 1.55
N LEU A 8 -9.46 -0.72 2.74
CA LEU A 8 -8.50 -1.70 3.27
C LEU A 8 -9.12 -3.10 3.35
N ASN A 9 -10.31 -3.19 3.95
CA ASN A 9 -11.03 -4.46 4.07
C ASN A 9 -11.42 -5.01 2.70
N THR A 10 -11.77 -4.15 1.73
CA THR A 10 -12.06 -4.56 0.35
C THR A 10 -10.84 -5.18 -0.32
N VAL A 11 -9.68 -4.52 -0.29
CA VAL A 11 -8.45 -5.04 -0.91
C VAL A 11 -8.01 -6.33 -0.22
N ARG A 12 -8.05 -6.38 1.12
CA ARG A 12 -7.74 -7.59 1.89
C ARG A 12 -8.63 -8.76 1.48
N SER A 13 -9.95 -8.52 1.42
CA SER A 13 -10.92 -9.55 1.04
C SER A 13 -10.72 -10.00 -0.41
N ALA A 14 -10.40 -9.09 -1.32
CA ALA A 14 -10.13 -9.42 -2.72
C ALA A 14 -8.88 -10.30 -2.86
N LEU A 15 -7.78 -9.94 -2.19
CA LEU A 15 -6.56 -10.74 -2.15
C LEU A 15 -6.83 -12.15 -1.62
N GLN A 16 -7.52 -12.27 -0.48
CA GLN A 16 -7.85 -13.57 0.12
C GLN A 16 -8.75 -14.42 -0.79
N LYS A 17 -9.74 -13.82 -1.46
CA LYS A 17 -10.61 -14.51 -2.42
C LYS A 17 -9.85 -14.99 -3.66
N ASP A 18 -8.82 -14.25 -4.08
CA ASP A 18 -7.92 -14.66 -5.17
C ASP A 18 -6.83 -15.63 -4.69
N GLY A 19 -6.90 -16.14 -3.45
CA GLY A 19 -5.98 -17.15 -2.93
C GLY A 19 -4.64 -16.61 -2.43
N TRP A 20 -4.52 -15.31 -2.20
CA TRP A 20 -3.35 -14.72 -1.53
C TRP A 20 -3.47 -14.85 -0.02
N THR A 21 -2.36 -15.21 0.63
CA THR A 21 -2.23 -15.23 2.09
C THR A 21 -1.66 -13.90 2.55
N ILE A 22 -2.40 -13.19 3.41
CA ILE A 22 -1.91 -11.94 4.02
C ILE A 22 -0.85 -12.30 5.07
N THR A 23 0.36 -11.77 4.92
CA THR A 23 1.47 -12.00 5.87
C THR A 23 1.61 -10.85 6.87
N HIS A 24 1.33 -9.61 6.46
CA HIS A 24 1.41 -8.42 7.31
C HIS A 24 0.38 -7.36 6.91
N ASP A 25 -0.28 -6.76 7.91
CA ASP A 25 -1.21 -5.64 7.75
C ASP A 25 -1.24 -4.83 9.07
N PRO A 26 -0.49 -3.71 9.19
CA PRO A 26 0.35 -3.10 8.16
C PRO A 26 1.73 -3.77 8.01
N PHE A 27 2.25 -3.79 6.78
CA PHE A 27 3.63 -4.17 6.48
C PHE A 27 4.61 -3.10 6.97
N PRO A 28 5.59 -3.45 7.83
CA PRO A 28 6.51 -2.47 8.39
C PRO A 28 7.60 -2.08 7.39
N LEU A 29 7.68 -0.80 7.04
CA LEU A 29 8.82 -0.23 6.30
C LEU A 29 9.88 0.33 7.24
N GLN A 30 11.15 0.07 6.95
CA GLN A 30 12.29 0.58 7.72
C GLN A 30 13.43 1.02 6.78
N ILE A 31 14.06 2.16 7.10
CA ILE A 31 15.31 2.63 6.46
C ILE A 31 16.36 2.74 7.56
N GLY A 32 17.45 1.97 7.44
CA GLY A 32 18.46 1.86 8.50
C GLY A 32 17.82 1.45 9.83
N LYS A 33 17.89 2.32 10.84
CA LYS A 33 17.28 2.10 12.17
C LYS A 33 15.92 2.78 12.36
N LYS A 34 15.42 3.50 11.34
CA LYS A 34 14.17 4.28 11.44
C LYS A 34 13.01 3.49 10.84
N ARG A 35 11.95 3.31 11.62
CA ARG A 35 10.67 2.81 11.12
C ARG A 35 9.90 3.96 10.47
N LEU A 36 9.40 3.72 9.27
CA LEU A 36 8.47 4.63 8.61
C LEU A 36 7.07 4.39 9.16
N SER A 37 6.57 5.34 9.93
CA SER A 37 5.21 5.36 10.45
C SER A 37 4.32 6.30 9.63
N ALA A 38 3.01 6.10 9.72
CA ALA A 38 1.98 6.84 8.96
C ALA A 38 2.11 8.38 8.98
N GLY A 39 2.77 8.95 9.99
CA GLY A 39 3.06 10.39 10.07
C GLY A 39 4.04 10.94 9.02
N LEU A 40 4.77 10.09 8.29
CA LEU A 40 5.64 10.48 7.17
C LEU A 40 4.95 10.34 5.80
N GLY A 41 3.62 10.23 5.80
CA GLY A 41 2.85 9.93 4.59
C GLY A 41 2.84 8.46 4.22
N ALA A 42 3.24 7.55 5.12
CA ALA A 42 3.12 6.12 4.90
C ALA A 42 1.65 5.67 4.99
N GLU A 43 0.97 5.57 3.86
CA GLU A 43 -0.33 4.89 3.81
C GLU A 43 -0.15 3.40 4.14
N ARG A 44 -1.23 2.75 4.61
CA ARG A 44 -1.15 1.36 5.07
C ARG A 44 -0.80 0.43 3.90
N LEU A 45 0.32 -0.27 4.07
CA LEU A 45 0.78 -1.30 3.15
C LEU A 45 0.31 -2.67 3.64
N ILE A 46 -0.23 -3.49 2.75
CA ILE A 46 -0.54 -4.91 3.02
C ILE A 46 0.54 -5.75 2.36
N SER A 47 1.13 -6.71 3.06
CA SER A 47 1.95 -7.74 2.42
C SER A 47 1.20 -9.05 2.28
N ALA A 48 1.29 -9.66 1.11
CA ALA A 48 0.65 -10.92 0.81
C ALA A 48 1.57 -11.83 -0.03
N GLU A 49 1.31 -13.14 0.02
CA GLU A 49 2.03 -14.14 -0.75
C GLU A 49 1.07 -15.16 -1.38
N LYS A 50 1.44 -15.66 -2.56
CA LYS A 50 0.73 -16.70 -3.31
C LYS A 50 1.76 -17.50 -4.09
N GLU A 51 1.84 -18.79 -3.83
CA GLU A 51 2.87 -19.69 -4.40
C GLU A 51 4.29 -19.13 -4.20
N THR A 52 4.99 -18.80 -5.28
CA THR A 52 6.35 -18.22 -5.27
C THR A 52 6.36 -16.69 -5.32
N GLN A 53 5.19 -16.06 -5.39
CA GLN A 53 5.05 -14.62 -5.53
C GLN A 53 4.79 -13.97 -4.17
N ARG A 54 5.50 -12.87 -3.90
CA ARG A 54 5.28 -12.03 -2.73
C ARG A 54 5.07 -10.60 -3.16
N ILE A 55 4.08 -9.94 -2.58
CA ILE A 55 3.72 -8.57 -2.92
C ILE A 55 3.58 -7.71 -1.67
N VAL A 56 3.75 -6.40 -1.89
CA VAL A 56 3.31 -5.34 -0.98
C VAL A 56 2.33 -4.47 -1.76
N VAL A 57 1.15 -4.25 -1.20
CA VAL A 57 0.07 -3.46 -1.82
C VAL A 57 -0.13 -2.19 -1.02
N GLU A 58 0.01 -1.04 -1.67
CA GLU A 58 -0.42 0.24 -1.11
C GLU A 58 -1.90 0.47 -1.40
N VAL A 59 -2.68 0.66 -0.34
CA VAL A 59 -4.11 0.96 -0.44
C VAL A 59 -4.32 2.45 -0.20
N LYS A 60 -4.60 3.18 -1.30
CA LYS A 60 -4.83 4.63 -1.28
C LYS A 60 -6.26 4.99 -1.61
N SER A 61 -6.83 5.88 -0.80
CA SER A 61 -8.09 6.55 -1.10
C SER A 61 -7.83 7.90 -1.75
N PHE A 62 -8.23 8.08 -3.00
CA PHE A 62 -8.18 9.36 -3.72
C PHE A 62 -9.38 10.21 -3.29
N VAL A 63 -9.28 10.83 -2.12
CA VAL A 63 -10.31 11.71 -1.53
C VAL A 63 -9.86 13.17 -1.48
N GLY A 64 -8.71 13.49 -2.06
CA GLY A 64 -8.19 14.84 -2.14
C GLY A 64 -9.06 15.74 -3.02
N GLN A 65 -8.79 17.04 -2.96
CA GLN A 65 -9.51 18.02 -3.78
C GLN A 65 -9.02 18.05 -5.24
N SER A 66 -7.91 17.38 -5.55
CA SER A 66 -7.30 17.35 -6.89
C SER A 66 -6.65 15.99 -7.17
N ASP A 67 -7.14 15.33 -8.22
CA ASP A 67 -6.57 14.07 -8.72
C ASP A 67 -5.07 14.20 -9.07
N VAL A 68 -4.64 15.37 -9.55
CA VAL A 68 -3.24 15.62 -9.95
C VAL A 68 -2.33 15.64 -8.72
N LYS A 69 -2.73 16.36 -7.66
CA LYS A 69 -1.94 16.42 -6.42
C LYS A 69 -1.89 15.06 -5.72
N ASP A 70 -3.01 14.32 -5.73
CA ASP A 70 -3.05 12.98 -5.17
C ASP A 70 -2.13 12.01 -5.95
N LEU A 71 -2.04 12.17 -7.28
CA LEU A 71 -1.14 11.41 -8.13
C LEU A 71 0.34 11.76 -7.90
N GLU A 72 0.70 13.05 -7.80
CA GLU A 72 2.06 13.49 -7.50
C GLU A 72 2.55 12.91 -6.16
N GLN A 73 1.71 12.99 -5.12
CA GLN A 73 2.02 12.42 -3.82
C GLN A 73 2.17 10.90 -3.90
N ALA A 74 1.26 10.23 -4.60
CA ALA A 74 1.35 8.80 -4.81
C ALA A 74 2.67 8.46 -5.53
N LEU A 75 3.03 9.14 -6.62
CA LEU A 75 4.27 8.85 -7.33
C LEU A 75 5.50 8.96 -6.40
N GLY A 76 5.58 10.02 -5.59
CA GLY A 76 6.63 10.18 -4.59
C GLY A 76 6.70 9.00 -3.60
N GLN A 77 5.56 8.56 -3.08
CA GLN A 77 5.46 7.40 -2.17
C GLN A 77 5.90 6.08 -2.85
N TYR A 78 5.53 5.87 -4.13
CA TYR A 78 5.91 4.65 -4.87
C TYR A 78 7.43 4.55 -5.01
N VAL A 79 8.07 5.64 -5.43
CA VAL A 79 9.52 5.70 -5.61
C VAL A 79 10.22 5.47 -4.27
N LEU A 80 9.75 6.12 -3.20
CA LEU A 80 10.29 5.94 -1.86
C LEU A 80 10.19 4.48 -1.39
N TYR A 81 9.04 3.85 -1.48
CA TYR A 81 8.87 2.46 -1.02
C TYR A 81 9.65 1.47 -1.87
N ARG A 82 9.74 1.67 -3.19
CA ARG A 82 10.61 0.85 -4.05
C ARG A 82 12.06 0.93 -3.60
N GLN A 83 12.56 2.13 -3.29
CA GLN A 83 13.91 2.30 -2.79
C GLN A 83 14.12 1.57 -1.47
N ILE A 84 13.15 1.65 -0.56
CA ILE A 84 13.21 0.97 0.75
C ILE A 84 13.21 -0.55 0.59
N LEU A 85 12.32 -1.09 -0.24
CA LEU A 85 12.26 -2.52 -0.51
C LEU A 85 13.57 -3.03 -1.11
N ASN A 86 14.20 -2.25 -1.99
CA ASN A 86 15.52 -2.56 -2.54
C ASN A 86 16.61 -2.56 -1.45
N GLU A 87 16.65 -1.55 -0.58
CA GLU A 87 17.59 -1.48 0.54
C GLU A 87 17.40 -2.61 1.54
N MET A 88 16.16 -3.04 1.77
CA MET A 88 15.81 -4.20 2.59
C MET A 88 16.14 -5.55 1.92
N GLN A 89 16.61 -5.55 0.66
CA GLN A 89 16.79 -6.74 -0.17
C GLN A 89 15.51 -7.60 -0.24
N SER A 90 14.35 -6.94 -0.26
CA SER A 90 13.06 -7.60 -0.29
C SER A 90 12.80 -8.19 -1.68
N ASP A 91 12.35 -9.43 -1.71
CA ASP A 91 11.89 -10.14 -2.89
C ASP A 91 10.44 -9.78 -3.30
N ARG A 92 9.76 -8.97 -2.49
CA ARG A 92 8.38 -8.52 -2.74
C ARG A 92 8.30 -7.48 -3.84
N SER A 93 7.33 -7.64 -4.74
CA SER A 93 6.94 -6.62 -5.72
C SER A 93 5.96 -5.61 -5.12
N LEU A 94 6.16 -4.31 -5.36
CA LEU A 94 5.26 -3.25 -4.91
C LEU A 94 4.14 -3.01 -5.93
N TYR A 95 2.88 -3.15 -5.52
CA TYR A 95 1.69 -2.87 -6.31
C TYR A 95 0.88 -1.72 -5.70
N ARG A 96 0.16 -0.97 -6.54
CA ARG A 96 -0.70 0.12 -6.11
C ARG A 96 -2.12 -0.08 -6.62
N GLU A 97 -3.07 -0.16 -5.70
CA GLU A 97 -4.48 -0.21 -6.04
C GLU A 97 -5.09 1.20 -6.01
N ARG A 98 -5.88 1.53 -7.04
CA ARG A 98 -6.54 2.84 -7.16
C ARG A 98 -8.05 2.68 -7.06
N HIS A 99 -8.66 3.26 -6.03
CA HIS A 99 -10.11 3.43 -5.96
C HIS A 99 -10.49 4.88 -6.29
N LYS A 100 -11.28 5.08 -7.34
CA LYS A 100 -12.00 6.32 -7.59
C LYS A 100 -13.38 6.25 -6.94
N THR A 101 -13.67 7.16 -6.02
CA THR A 101 -15.04 7.39 -5.55
C THR A 101 -15.73 8.27 -6.57
N GLN A 102 -16.74 7.77 -7.27
CA GLN A 102 -17.68 8.62 -8.01
C GLN A 102 -18.37 9.53 -6.99
N ARG A 103 -18.07 10.83 -7.02
CA ARG A 103 -18.94 11.83 -6.40
C ARG A 103 -20.19 11.92 -7.27
N LEU A 104 -21.33 11.57 -6.69
CA LEU A 104 -22.65 11.98 -7.16
C LEU A 104 -22.81 13.49 -6.94
#